data_AF-A0A0M8WK27-F1
#
_entry.id   AF-A0A0M8WK27-F1
#
_cell.length_a   1.000
_cell.length_b   1.000
_cell.length_c   1.000
_cell.angle_alpha   90.00
_cell.angle_beta   90.00
_cell.angle_gamma   90.00
#
_symmetry.space_group_name_H-M   'P 1'
#
loop_
_entity.id
_entity.type
_entity.pdbx_description
1 polymer ?
#
loop_
_entity_poly.entity_id
_entity_poly.type
_entity_poly.pdbx_seq_one_letter_code
_entity_poly.pdbx_strand_id
1 'polypeptide(L)'
;MAHDLVTMSPRPDVLECAVTRHADAAREAVAETLLMSGLVVSRGKGLVFRHRTIEEYLAACHVLATHPDPVKLLEPGQREWPDHGMKVFLAAQLIQSGTDIRRQLNRTTWPLLRAWHLGFVPALVRHGANVDDKVLRRTVRVLSRIVRVPSTGKEWLQHVQWLHEIDHVATADVLRSMIAQKEKFDANRLFEAVRYLIGMDAHASLRDILAYLSSPDIRKIDRTGVAKALHETDPELNIRIFTELATVPELQASAISITTAHDPAAGFALWSRKALHSSEKSPGEQQHEFAVYLVDQAGHDPAILLDTARRRDVPERSRVLAALRNHVEQPQRSMEVLEDVIECQRGLTSIRYLRMISESCGVAALVSAALDSREADNFRLTMAKELPGPEALDVYDRLIDDRSFGSGSKLEVARLLHLSHPARGHNAFERIADQSHIDAGIRLKALRSNDHEACYRACEEIVHDRGVALPVRVRAAIKARFSLPDKKNALLEILLREECGDAVEPSFDKLLYFGDSGRRLRKVVRSTLPVTYRLAAAELLPTTDAGQADAYRAIADDTQLDDRVREEARREIYRTLWG
;
A
#
# COMPACT_ATOMS: atom_id res chain seq x y z
N MET A 1 9.29 35.28 61.20
CA MET A 1 9.60 33.96 61.80
C MET A 1 8.80 32.82 61.17
N ALA A 2 7.48 32.69 61.32
CA ALA A 2 6.73 31.57 60.74
C ALA A 2 6.82 31.45 59.19
N HIS A 3 6.81 32.60 58.51
CA HIS A 3 7.00 32.70 57.05
C HIS A 3 8.44 32.31 56.62
N ASP A 4 9.42 32.51 57.50
CA ASP A 4 10.83 32.16 57.24
C ASP A 4 11.06 30.65 57.44
N LEU A 5 10.35 30.00 58.37
CA LEU A 5 10.49 28.56 58.64
C LEU A 5 10.12 27.67 57.45
N VAL A 6 9.14 28.07 56.62
CA VAL A 6 8.68 27.29 55.46
C VAL A 6 9.59 27.51 54.23
N THR A 7 10.28 28.64 54.17
CA THR A 7 11.05 29.09 53.00
C THR A 7 12.57 29.00 53.16
N MET A 8 13.08 28.87 54.39
CA MET A 8 14.51 28.74 54.65
C MET A 8 15.04 27.34 54.33
N SER A 9 16.16 27.30 53.63
CA SER A 9 16.99 26.11 53.46
C SER A 9 18.39 26.40 54.01
N PRO A 10 18.93 25.60 54.96
CA PRO A 10 18.32 24.41 55.52
C PRO A 10 17.14 24.74 56.47
N ARG A 11 16.11 23.90 56.45
CA ARG A 11 14.96 24.02 57.35
C ARG A 11 15.41 23.74 58.79
N PRO A 12 14.96 24.51 59.78
CA PRO A 12 15.27 24.23 61.17
C PRO A 12 14.62 22.92 61.63
N ASP A 13 15.34 22.16 62.44
CA ASP A 13 14.88 20.89 63.00
C ASP A 13 13.65 21.11 63.90
N VAL A 14 12.60 20.30 63.70
CA VAL A 14 11.35 20.38 64.47
C VAL A 14 11.63 20.17 65.95
N LEU A 15 12.58 19.28 66.28
CA LEU A 15 12.98 19.02 67.65
C LEU A 15 13.64 20.25 68.29
N GLU A 16 14.58 20.90 67.60
CA GLU A 16 15.25 22.10 68.12
C GLU A 16 14.25 23.24 68.36
N CYS A 17 13.30 23.43 67.44
CA CYS A 17 12.24 24.41 67.61
C CYS A 17 11.36 24.12 68.84
N ALA A 18 11.00 22.86 69.05
CA ALA A 18 10.16 22.44 70.17
C ALA A 18 10.89 22.56 71.51
N VAL A 19 12.16 22.14 71.58
CA VAL A 19 13.01 22.26 72.77
C VAL A 19 13.21 23.72 73.16
N THR A 20 13.42 24.60 72.17
CA THR A 20 13.56 26.05 72.43
C THR A 20 12.30 26.66 73.04
N ARG A 21 11.11 26.16 72.67
CA ARG A 21 9.81 26.63 73.20
C ARG A 21 9.45 26.02 74.56
N HIS A 22 10.03 24.86 74.89
CA HIS A 22 9.80 24.13 76.13
C HIS A 22 11.15 23.89 76.83
N ALA A 23 11.84 25.00 77.15
CA ALA A 23 13.18 24.97 77.74
C ALA A 23 13.22 24.32 79.14
N ASP A 24 12.06 24.19 79.78
CA ASP A 24 11.82 23.51 81.05
C ASP A 24 11.66 21.98 80.91
N ALA A 25 11.41 21.47 79.70
CA ALA A 25 11.27 20.05 79.43
C ALA A 25 12.59 19.41 79.00
N ALA A 26 12.85 18.19 79.46
CA ALA A 26 13.97 17.39 78.97
C ALA A 26 13.81 17.14 77.46
N ARG A 27 14.90 17.31 76.71
CA ARG A 27 14.92 17.17 75.25
C ARG A 27 14.37 15.82 74.79
N GLU A 28 14.72 14.75 75.49
CA GLU A 28 14.27 13.39 75.23
C GLU A 28 12.76 13.24 75.39
N ALA A 29 12.19 13.87 76.43
CA ALA A 29 10.74 13.86 76.68
C ALA A 29 9.98 14.62 75.58
N VAL A 30 10.52 15.75 75.11
CA VAL A 30 9.96 16.51 73.97
C VAL A 30 10.00 15.65 72.70
N ALA A 31 11.13 14.99 72.41
CA ALA A 31 11.27 14.12 71.25
C ALA A 31 10.30 12.93 71.29
N GLU A 32 10.19 12.25 72.43
CA GLU A 32 9.28 11.12 72.64
C GLU A 32 7.83 11.56 72.49
N THR A 33 7.43 12.68 73.10
CA THR A 33 6.06 13.22 72.99
C THR A 33 5.71 13.56 71.54
N LEU A 34 6.63 14.19 70.80
CA LEU A 34 6.44 14.48 69.38
C LEU A 34 6.28 13.20 68.56
N LEU A 35 7.09 12.18 68.80
CA LEU A 35 6.96 10.88 68.13
C LEU A 35 5.64 10.18 68.48
N MET A 36 5.23 10.21 69.74
CA MET A 36 3.96 9.64 70.21
C MET A 36 2.74 10.33 69.58
N SER A 37 2.84 11.61 69.23
CA SER A 37 1.76 12.34 68.54
C SER A 37 1.43 11.75 67.15
N GLY A 38 2.35 10.98 66.55
CA GLY A 38 2.23 10.44 65.21
C GLY A 38 2.34 11.48 64.08
N LEU A 39 2.52 12.77 64.41
CA LEU A 39 2.63 13.87 63.45
C LEU A 39 4.03 14.00 62.86
N VAL A 40 5.06 13.57 63.59
CA VAL A 40 6.46 13.58 63.15
C VAL A 40 7.04 12.17 63.12
N VAL A 41 8.08 11.99 62.32
CA VAL A 41 8.87 10.77 62.23
C VAL A 41 10.35 11.11 62.31
N SER A 42 11.15 10.16 62.82
CA SER A 42 12.61 10.28 62.77
C SER A 42 13.11 10.06 61.35
N ARG A 43 13.87 11.02 60.80
CA ARG A 43 14.58 10.87 59.53
C ARG A 43 16.01 11.41 59.66
N GLY A 44 16.99 10.51 59.66
CA GLY A 44 18.39 10.88 59.80
C GLY A 44 18.67 11.42 61.20
N LYS A 45 19.18 12.67 61.29
CA LYS A 45 19.59 13.30 62.55
C LYS A 45 18.49 14.14 63.22
N GLY A 46 17.29 14.25 62.65
CA GLY A 46 16.24 15.14 63.16
C GLY A 46 14.83 14.56 63.06
N LEU A 47 13.87 15.28 63.66
CA LEU A 47 12.45 14.98 63.55
C LEU A 47 11.84 15.81 62.41
N VAL A 48 11.06 15.16 61.55
CA VAL A 48 10.35 15.84 60.45
C VAL A 48 8.88 15.48 60.47
N PHE A 49 8.03 16.39 60.01
CA PHE A 49 6.61 16.09 59.86
C PHE A 49 6.41 14.91 58.90
N ARG A 50 5.52 13.99 59.29
CA ARG A 50 5.18 12.79 58.51
C ARG A 50 4.61 13.15 57.14
N HIS A 51 3.81 14.22 57.09
CA HIS A 51 3.25 14.78 55.87
C HIS A 51 3.43 16.29 55.83
N ARG A 52 3.86 16.81 54.67
CA ARG A 52 4.04 18.26 54.43
C ARG A 52 2.75 19.06 54.64
N THR A 53 1.58 18.49 54.37
CA THR A 53 0.29 19.15 54.59
C THR A 53 0.00 19.42 56.07
N ILE A 54 0.51 18.59 56.99
CA ILE A 54 0.40 18.82 58.45
C ILE A 54 1.27 20.02 58.84
N GLU A 55 2.50 20.08 58.35
CA GLU A 55 3.42 21.22 58.55
C GLU A 55 2.77 22.52 58.05
N GLU A 56 2.22 22.52 56.84
CA GLU A 56 1.56 23.68 56.22
C GLU A 56 0.30 24.12 56.97
N TYR A 57 -0.52 23.17 57.45
CA TYR A 57 -1.70 23.45 58.26
C TYR A 57 -1.32 24.07 59.62
N LEU A 58 -0.35 23.48 60.33
CA LEU A 58 0.12 24.00 61.62
C LEU A 58 0.79 25.37 61.46
N ALA A 59 1.53 25.58 60.37
CA ALA A 59 2.08 26.89 60.03
C ALA A 59 0.96 27.93 59.82
N ALA A 60 -0.13 27.56 59.13
CA ALA A 60 -1.29 28.42 58.95
C ALA A 60 -1.97 28.77 60.28
N CYS A 61 -2.19 27.77 61.16
CA CYS A 61 -2.75 27.99 62.50
C CYS A 61 -1.88 28.96 63.32
N HIS A 62 -0.55 28.75 63.28
CA HIS A 62 0.37 29.60 64.02
C HIS A 62 0.40 31.03 63.48
N VAL A 63 0.39 31.20 62.16
CA VAL A 63 0.28 32.51 61.51
C VAL A 63 -1.03 33.20 61.89
N LEU A 64 -2.15 32.49 61.88
CA LEU A 64 -3.45 33.02 62.28
C LEU A 64 -3.45 33.51 63.73
N ALA A 65 -2.79 32.78 64.63
CA ALA A 65 -2.73 33.11 66.06
C ALA A 65 -1.74 34.24 66.40
N THR A 66 -0.68 34.42 65.61
CA THR A 66 0.46 35.28 66.00
C THR A 66 0.70 36.48 65.09
N HIS A 67 0.23 36.44 63.84
CA HIS A 67 0.43 37.54 62.90
C HIS A 67 -0.63 38.63 63.16
N PRO A 68 -0.24 39.93 63.24
CA PRO A 68 -1.19 41.01 63.56
C PRO A 68 -2.23 41.25 62.47
N ASP A 69 -1.93 40.87 61.23
CA ASP A 69 -2.84 41.00 60.09
C ASP A 69 -2.65 39.80 59.13
N PRO A 70 -3.23 38.63 59.45
CA PRO A 70 -3.03 37.41 58.67
C PRO A 70 -3.62 37.52 57.25
N VAL A 71 -4.62 38.39 57.06
CA VAL A 71 -5.26 38.63 55.76
C VAL A 71 -4.28 39.24 54.74
N LYS A 72 -3.37 40.13 55.17
CA LYS A 72 -2.34 40.71 54.29
C LYS A 72 -1.40 39.67 53.69
N LEU A 73 -1.17 38.54 54.36
CA LEU A 73 -0.31 37.48 53.85
C LEU A 73 -0.91 36.78 52.62
N LEU A 74 -2.23 36.91 52.42
CA LEU A 74 -2.93 36.42 51.24
C LEU A 74 -2.92 37.41 50.07
N GLU A 75 -2.22 38.55 50.17
CA GLU A 75 -2.07 39.44 49.03
C GLU A 75 -1.18 38.76 47.95
N PRO A 76 -1.70 38.58 46.72
CA PRO A 76 -0.94 37.93 45.66
C PRO A 76 0.19 38.85 45.20
N GLY A 77 1.43 38.35 45.24
CA GLY A 77 2.61 39.02 44.71
C GLY A 77 2.86 38.69 43.23
N GLN A 78 3.88 39.31 42.63
CA GLN A 78 4.24 39.08 41.21
C GLN A 78 4.87 37.71 40.93
N ARG A 79 5.08 36.87 41.95
CA ARG A 79 5.66 35.53 41.85
C ARG A 79 4.73 34.52 42.51
N GLU A 80 4.93 33.25 42.16
CA GLU A 80 4.31 32.12 42.83
C GLU A 80 4.58 32.17 44.35
N TRP A 81 3.59 31.79 45.14
CA TRP A 81 3.77 31.66 46.58
C TRP A 81 4.59 30.41 46.89
N PRO A 82 5.81 30.56 47.46
CA PRO A 82 6.63 29.39 47.82
C PRO A 82 5.96 28.49 48.89
N ASP A 83 4.96 29.04 49.58
CA ASP A 83 4.19 28.51 50.69
C ASP A 83 2.69 28.33 50.34
N HIS A 84 2.37 28.04 49.06
CA HIS A 84 0.99 27.95 48.56
C HIS A 84 0.07 27.11 49.46
N GLY A 85 0.51 25.93 49.91
CA GLY A 85 -0.30 25.06 50.77
C GLY A 85 -0.66 25.69 52.11
N MET A 86 0.30 26.35 52.78
CA MET A 86 0.04 27.08 54.03
C MET A 86 -0.98 28.20 53.81
N LYS A 87 -0.88 28.95 52.71
CA LYS A 87 -1.82 30.02 52.38
C LYS A 87 -3.23 29.51 52.10
N VAL A 88 -3.38 28.33 51.50
CA VAL A 88 -4.68 27.69 51.28
C VAL A 88 -5.33 27.39 52.64
N PHE A 89 -4.59 26.80 53.59
CA PHE A 89 -5.10 26.55 54.93
C PHE A 89 -5.42 27.84 55.69
N LEU A 90 -4.56 28.87 55.60
CA LEU A 90 -4.78 30.15 56.25
C LEU A 90 -6.06 30.82 55.74
N ALA A 91 -6.26 30.85 54.41
CA ALA A 91 -7.47 31.38 53.81
C ALA A 91 -8.72 30.58 54.20
N ALA A 92 -8.64 29.25 54.25
CA ALA A 92 -9.75 28.41 54.69
C ALA A 92 -10.16 28.71 56.15
N GLN A 93 -9.19 28.83 57.07
CA GLN A 93 -9.46 29.18 58.47
C GLN A 93 -10.04 30.59 58.61
N LEU A 94 -9.54 31.57 57.85
CA LEU A 94 -10.08 32.93 57.83
C LEU A 94 -11.54 32.94 57.34
N ILE A 95 -11.86 32.21 56.26
CA ILE A 95 -13.25 32.05 55.78
C ILE A 95 -14.11 31.40 56.87
N GLN A 96 -13.63 30.32 57.49
CA GLN A 96 -14.38 29.60 58.54
C GLN A 96 -14.66 30.49 59.76
N SER A 97 -13.75 31.41 60.09
CA SER A 97 -13.94 32.41 61.14
C SER A 97 -14.87 33.57 60.77
N GLY A 98 -15.39 33.60 59.53
CA GLY A 98 -16.23 34.68 59.01
C GLY A 98 -15.47 35.92 58.54
N THR A 99 -14.14 35.85 58.41
CA THR A 99 -13.31 36.96 57.92
C THR A 99 -13.45 37.12 56.41
N ASP A 100 -13.79 38.33 55.95
CA ASP A 100 -13.94 38.63 54.53
C ASP A 100 -12.58 38.75 53.82
N ILE A 101 -12.23 37.75 53.00
CA ILE A 101 -11.03 37.74 52.15
C ILE A 101 -11.34 37.91 50.66
N ARG A 102 -12.56 38.35 50.30
CA ARG A 102 -13.00 38.45 48.88
C ARG A 102 -12.11 39.36 48.05
N ARG A 103 -11.54 40.42 48.65
CA ARG A 103 -10.63 41.33 47.95
C ARG A 103 -9.35 40.61 47.50
N GLN A 104 -8.77 39.80 48.37
CA GLN A 104 -7.54 39.03 48.13
C GLN A 104 -7.81 37.96 47.07
N LEU A 105 -8.90 37.21 47.20
CA LEU A 105 -9.31 36.21 46.20
C LEU A 105 -9.62 36.84 44.83
N ASN A 106 -10.27 38.01 44.79
CA ASN A 106 -10.52 38.68 43.50
C ASN A 106 -9.21 39.11 42.81
N ARG A 107 -8.17 39.47 43.56
CA ARG A 107 -6.86 39.84 43.01
C ARG A 107 -6.11 38.65 42.41
N THR A 108 -6.33 37.41 42.86
CA THR A 108 -5.67 36.23 42.23
C THR A 108 -6.13 36.02 40.79
N THR A 109 -7.33 36.51 40.43
CA THR A 109 -7.86 36.47 39.06
C THR A 109 -7.45 37.67 38.19
N TRP A 110 -6.65 38.60 38.70
CA TRP A 110 -6.21 39.76 37.90
C TRP A 110 -5.29 39.34 36.75
N PRO A 111 -5.38 40.00 35.57
CA PRO A 111 -4.62 39.61 34.38
C PRO A 111 -3.11 39.47 34.59
N LEU A 112 -2.53 40.32 35.44
CA LEU A 112 -1.09 40.34 35.76
C LEU A 112 -0.66 39.22 36.73
N LEU A 113 -1.59 38.68 37.51
CA LEU A 113 -1.31 37.75 38.62
C LEU A 113 -1.84 36.34 38.37
N ARG A 114 -2.81 36.20 37.46
CA ARG A 114 -3.51 34.94 37.20
C ARG A 114 -2.59 33.78 36.79
N ALA A 115 -1.49 34.05 36.10
CA ALA A 115 -0.57 32.99 35.68
C ALA A 115 0.01 32.19 36.87
N TRP A 116 0.15 32.86 38.03
CA TRP A 116 0.76 32.28 39.22
C TRP A 116 -0.25 31.84 40.28
N HIS A 117 -1.41 32.50 40.34
CA HIS A 117 -2.32 32.38 41.50
C HIS A 117 -3.70 31.81 41.17
N LEU A 118 -3.98 31.49 39.90
CA LEU A 118 -5.31 31.03 39.50
C LEU A 118 -5.72 29.69 40.16
N GLY A 119 -4.76 28.81 40.43
CA GLY A 119 -4.99 27.53 41.11
C GLY A 119 -5.40 27.64 42.59
N PHE A 120 -5.30 28.84 43.19
CA PHE A 120 -5.59 29.04 44.61
C PHE A 120 -7.08 28.87 44.96
N VAL A 121 -7.99 29.39 44.13
CA VAL A 121 -9.43 29.27 44.35
C VAL A 121 -9.90 27.80 44.20
N PRO A 122 -9.53 27.06 43.14
CA PRO A 122 -9.79 25.63 43.05
C PRO A 122 -9.27 24.84 44.27
N ALA A 123 -8.07 25.16 44.76
CA ALA A 123 -7.51 24.51 45.94
C ALA A 123 -8.39 24.76 47.18
N LEU A 124 -8.88 25.99 47.40
CA LEU A 124 -9.81 26.28 48.49
C LEU A 124 -11.12 25.48 48.39
N VAL A 125 -11.70 25.39 47.19
CA VAL A 125 -12.92 24.60 46.95
C VAL A 125 -12.66 23.12 47.21
N ARG A 126 -11.54 22.56 46.73
CA ARG A 126 -11.11 21.17 46.99
C ARG A 126 -11.00 20.86 48.49
N HIS A 127 -10.59 21.84 49.29
CA HIS A 127 -10.50 21.71 50.76
C HIS A 127 -11.83 22.04 51.49
N GLY A 128 -12.93 22.25 50.76
CA GLY A 128 -14.26 22.47 51.33
C GLY A 128 -14.47 23.87 51.92
N ALA A 129 -13.65 24.86 51.57
CA ALA A 129 -13.84 26.23 52.02
C ALA A 129 -15.06 26.86 51.34
N ASN A 130 -15.90 27.57 52.11
CA ASN A 130 -17.08 28.27 51.60
C ASN A 130 -16.71 29.59 50.91
N VAL A 131 -16.29 29.51 49.64
CA VAL A 131 -15.90 30.68 48.84
C VAL A 131 -17.12 31.39 48.28
N ASP A 132 -17.14 32.73 48.34
CA ASP A 132 -18.23 33.58 47.80
C ASP A 132 -18.54 33.30 46.31
N ASP A 133 -19.83 33.13 45.98
CA ASP A 133 -20.31 32.81 44.63
C ASP A 133 -19.87 33.80 43.54
N LYS A 134 -19.64 35.08 43.87
CA LYS A 134 -19.14 36.06 42.89
C LYS A 134 -17.69 35.78 42.54
N VAL A 135 -16.88 35.35 43.52
CA VAL A 135 -15.48 34.94 43.31
C VAL A 135 -15.45 33.65 42.48
N LEU A 136 -16.30 32.67 42.81
CA LEU A 136 -16.40 31.42 42.05
C LEU A 136 -16.79 31.68 40.59
N ARG A 137 -17.90 32.40 40.34
CA ARG A 137 -18.36 32.75 38.97
C ARG A 137 -17.30 33.51 38.17
N ARG A 138 -16.56 34.41 38.82
CA ARG A 138 -15.46 35.12 38.17
C ARG A 138 -14.31 34.17 37.80
N THR A 139 -13.94 33.27 38.71
CA THR A 139 -12.87 32.29 38.50
C THR A 139 -13.24 31.31 37.39
N VAL A 140 -14.47 30.78 37.41
CA VAL A 140 -15.06 29.96 36.32
C VAL A 140 -14.92 30.69 34.99
N ARG A 141 -15.40 31.94 34.89
CA ARG A 141 -15.30 32.72 33.64
C ARG A 141 -13.87 32.88 33.13
N VAL A 142 -12.90 33.08 34.04
CA VAL A 142 -11.49 33.22 33.68
C VAL A 142 -10.90 31.87 33.22
N LEU A 143 -11.15 30.79 33.95
CA LEU A 143 -10.71 29.44 33.60
C LEU A 143 -11.34 28.96 32.29
N SER A 144 -12.65 29.13 32.11
CA SER A 144 -13.35 28.82 30.86
C SER A 144 -12.80 29.58 29.65
N ARG A 145 -12.22 30.77 29.86
CA ARG A 145 -11.50 31.49 28.79
C ARG A 145 -10.13 30.88 28.55
N ILE A 146 -9.38 30.56 29.61
CA ILE A 146 -8.02 30.00 29.53
C ILE A 146 -8.03 28.61 28.89
N VAL A 147 -8.99 27.74 29.24
CA VAL A 147 -9.16 26.41 28.65
C VAL A 147 -9.37 26.48 27.12
N ARG A 148 -9.93 27.57 26.61
CA ARG A 148 -10.11 27.80 25.16
C ARG A 148 -8.89 28.42 24.47
N VAL A 149 -7.88 28.86 25.21
CA VAL A 149 -6.67 29.45 24.64
C VAL A 149 -5.63 28.34 24.41
N PRO A 150 -4.87 28.37 23.30
CA PRO A 150 -3.75 27.46 23.08
C PRO A 150 -2.72 27.54 24.22
N SER A 151 -2.29 26.39 24.74
CA SER A 151 -1.32 26.25 25.84
C SER A 151 -0.73 24.83 25.83
N THR A 152 0.29 24.56 26.64
CA THR A 152 0.87 23.21 26.69
C THR A 152 -0.13 22.18 27.22
N GLY A 153 0.06 20.89 26.86
CA GLY A 153 -0.87 19.82 27.25
C GLY A 153 -1.06 19.69 28.76
N LYS A 154 0.04 19.72 29.53
CA LYS A 154 0.00 19.61 30.99
C LYS A 154 -0.67 20.80 31.66
N GLU A 155 -0.30 22.02 31.26
CA GLU A 155 -0.93 23.23 31.80
C GLU A 155 -2.41 23.25 31.48
N TRP A 156 -2.80 22.92 30.25
CA TRP A 156 -4.20 22.90 29.87
C TRP A 156 -5.02 21.91 30.71
N LEU A 157 -4.55 20.67 30.87
CA LEU A 157 -5.21 19.67 31.71
C LEU A 157 -5.36 20.16 33.16
N GLN A 158 -4.33 20.82 33.69
CA GLN A 158 -4.40 21.42 35.02
C GLN A 158 -5.50 22.47 35.14
N HIS A 159 -5.68 23.33 34.12
CA HIS A 159 -6.74 24.33 34.10
C HIS A 159 -8.14 23.71 33.94
N VAL A 160 -8.27 22.62 33.17
CA VAL A 160 -9.52 21.86 33.05
C VAL A 160 -9.88 21.23 34.39
N GLN A 161 -8.91 20.61 35.07
CA GLN A 161 -9.10 20.04 36.39
C GLN A 161 -9.51 21.10 37.42
N TRP A 162 -8.85 22.26 37.42
CA TRP A 162 -9.23 23.39 38.27
C TRP A 162 -10.63 23.90 38.00
N LEU A 163 -11.05 23.95 36.73
CA LEU A 163 -12.42 24.32 36.38
C LEU A 163 -13.41 23.26 36.87
N HIS A 164 -13.09 21.98 36.73
CA HIS A 164 -13.93 20.86 37.15
C HIS A 164 -14.15 20.84 38.67
N GLU A 165 -13.10 21.10 39.44
CA GLU A 165 -13.18 21.18 40.91
C GLU A 165 -14.09 22.30 41.40
N ILE A 166 -14.23 23.39 40.63
CA ILE A 166 -15.12 24.51 40.96
C ILE A 166 -16.53 24.27 40.43
N ASP A 167 -16.65 23.90 39.16
CA ASP A 167 -17.90 23.80 38.42
C ASP A 167 -17.78 22.77 37.30
N HIS A 168 -18.21 21.53 37.61
CA HIS A 168 -18.20 20.42 36.65
C HIS A 168 -19.14 20.69 35.46
N VAL A 169 -20.27 21.38 35.65
CA VAL A 169 -21.21 21.70 34.56
C VAL A 169 -20.56 22.67 33.58
N ALA A 170 -19.99 23.77 34.08
CA ALA A 170 -19.27 24.73 33.24
C ALA A 170 -18.05 24.10 32.54
N THR A 171 -17.39 23.12 33.18
CA THR A 171 -16.31 22.35 32.54
C THR A 171 -16.82 21.60 31.33
N ALA A 172 -17.88 20.81 31.50
CA ALA A 172 -18.48 20.05 30.41
C ALA A 172 -18.91 20.97 29.27
N ASP A 173 -19.59 22.09 29.57
CA ASP A 173 -20.04 23.06 28.57
C ASP A 173 -18.87 23.68 27.78
N VAL A 174 -17.75 23.98 28.45
CA VAL A 174 -16.54 24.47 27.78
C VAL A 174 -15.98 23.41 26.83
N LEU A 175 -15.81 22.17 27.29
CA LEU A 175 -15.25 21.09 26.47
C LEU A 175 -16.16 20.74 25.28
N ARG A 176 -17.48 20.65 25.49
CA ARG A 176 -18.47 20.48 24.41
C ARG A 176 -18.41 21.62 23.41
N SER A 177 -18.27 22.87 23.87
CA SER A 177 -18.11 24.03 22.98
C SER A 177 -16.84 23.97 22.14
N MET A 178 -15.78 23.33 22.64
CA MET A 178 -14.54 23.12 21.88
C MET A 178 -14.74 22.07 20.77
N ILE A 179 -15.41 20.95 21.08
CA ILE A 179 -15.74 19.90 20.10
C ILE A 179 -16.63 20.47 18.99
N ALA A 180 -17.65 21.27 19.36
CA ALA A 180 -18.52 21.93 18.38
C ALA A 180 -17.78 22.93 17.47
N GLN A 181 -16.67 23.51 17.93
CA GLN A 181 -15.84 24.46 17.19
C GLN A 181 -14.51 23.82 16.74
N LYS A 182 -14.57 22.58 16.26
CA LYS A 182 -13.39 21.75 15.92
C LYS A 182 -12.33 22.45 15.06
N GLU A 183 -12.74 23.38 14.19
CA GLU A 183 -11.85 24.14 13.31
C GLU A 183 -10.87 25.07 14.05
N LYS A 184 -11.17 25.42 15.31
CA LYS A 184 -10.36 26.36 16.11
C LYS A 184 -9.33 25.69 17.01
N PHE A 185 -9.33 24.36 17.09
CA PHE A 185 -8.53 23.59 18.03
C PHE A 185 -7.78 22.48 17.30
N ASP A 186 -6.56 22.18 17.76
CA ASP A 186 -5.80 21.07 17.21
C ASP A 186 -6.41 19.71 17.62
N ALA A 187 -6.11 18.67 16.84
CA ALA A 187 -6.67 17.33 17.04
C ALA A 187 -6.34 16.74 18.42
N ASN A 188 -5.13 16.98 18.96
CA ASN A 188 -4.75 16.46 20.29
C ASN A 188 -5.59 17.14 21.38
N ARG A 189 -5.86 18.44 21.25
CA ARG A 189 -6.70 19.18 22.18
C ARG A 189 -8.15 18.67 22.18
N LEU A 190 -8.70 18.42 21.00
CA LEU A 190 -10.05 17.85 20.86
C LEU A 190 -10.11 16.43 21.44
N PHE A 191 -9.10 15.60 21.18
CA PHE A 191 -8.98 14.28 21.77
C PHE A 191 -8.99 14.33 23.31
N GLU A 192 -8.17 15.20 23.92
CA GLU A 192 -8.11 15.33 25.38
C GLU A 192 -9.43 15.87 25.97
N ALA A 193 -10.11 16.78 25.25
CA ALA A 193 -11.44 17.26 25.66
C ALA A 193 -12.47 16.12 25.69
N VAL A 194 -12.51 15.28 24.65
CA VAL A 194 -13.38 14.10 24.58
C VAL A 194 -13.03 13.08 25.67
N ARG A 195 -11.73 12.79 25.86
CA ARG A 195 -11.25 11.87 26.90
C ARG A 195 -11.69 12.33 28.30
N TYR A 196 -11.59 13.63 28.57
CA TYR A 196 -12.03 14.19 29.84
C TYR A 196 -13.56 14.12 30.01
N LEU A 197 -14.35 14.41 28.96
CA LEU A 197 -15.81 14.25 28.99
C LEU A 197 -16.25 12.82 29.27
N ILE A 198 -15.57 11.82 28.70
CA ILE A 198 -15.82 10.39 28.96
C ILE A 198 -15.64 10.08 30.45
N GLY A 199 -14.54 10.56 31.04
CA GLY A 199 -14.26 10.35 32.47
C GLY A 199 -15.20 11.11 33.42
N MET A 200 -15.87 12.16 32.93
CA MET A 200 -16.89 12.90 33.71
C MET A 200 -18.25 12.19 33.67
N ASP A 201 -18.81 12.04 32.47
CA ASP A 201 -20.09 11.36 32.22
C ASP A 201 -20.19 11.08 30.71
N ALA A 202 -19.88 9.84 30.34
CA ALA A 202 -19.90 9.40 28.95
C ALA A 202 -21.31 9.40 28.35
N HIS A 203 -22.35 9.08 29.13
CA HIS A 203 -23.74 9.05 28.65
C HIS A 203 -24.26 10.46 28.37
N ALA A 204 -24.03 11.39 29.29
CA ALA A 204 -24.42 12.79 29.09
C ALA A 204 -23.66 13.47 27.94
N SER A 205 -22.53 12.90 27.51
CA SER A 205 -21.66 13.43 26.45
C SER A 205 -21.72 12.62 25.16
N LEU A 206 -22.63 11.64 25.04
CA LEU A 206 -22.72 10.72 23.90
C LEU A 206 -22.77 11.45 22.56
N ARG A 207 -23.60 12.50 22.46
CA ARG A 207 -23.76 13.29 21.23
C ARG A 207 -22.44 13.95 20.81
N ASP A 208 -21.68 14.50 21.76
CA ASP A 208 -20.42 15.19 21.49
C ASP A 208 -19.32 14.20 21.12
N ILE A 209 -19.29 13.03 21.78
CA ILE A 209 -18.38 11.93 21.46
C ILE A 209 -18.63 11.42 20.04
N LEU A 210 -19.88 11.17 19.67
CA LEU A 210 -20.25 10.76 18.31
C LEU A 210 -19.90 11.82 17.28
N ALA A 211 -20.17 13.10 17.56
CA ALA A 211 -19.82 14.21 16.67
C ALA A 211 -18.30 14.30 16.41
N TYR A 212 -17.49 14.08 17.45
CA TYR A 212 -16.04 14.01 17.32
C TYR A 212 -15.60 12.79 16.48
N LEU A 213 -16.05 11.59 16.85
CA LEU A 213 -15.63 10.34 16.20
C LEU A 213 -16.08 10.25 14.74
N SER A 214 -17.23 10.85 14.42
CA SER A 214 -17.80 10.91 13.06
C SER A 214 -17.03 11.84 12.13
N SER A 215 -16.16 12.71 12.65
CA SER A 215 -15.38 13.63 11.81
C SER A 215 -14.32 12.85 11.02
N PRO A 216 -14.23 13.03 9.69
CA PRO A 216 -13.26 12.29 8.86
C PRO A 216 -11.80 12.64 9.21
N ASP A 217 -11.56 13.87 9.62
CA ASP A 217 -10.22 14.40 9.94
C ASP A 217 -9.56 13.78 11.19
N ILE A 218 -10.32 13.02 11.99
CA ILE A 218 -9.78 12.37 13.17
C ILE A 218 -8.90 11.19 12.75
N ARG A 219 -7.71 11.10 13.33
CA ARG A 219 -6.77 10.02 13.00
C ARG A 219 -7.27 8.70 13.61
N LYS A 220 -6.91 7.58 12.98
CA LYS A 220 -7.22 6.24 13.49
C LYS A 220 -6.74 6.05 14.94
N ILE A 221 -5.54 6.55 15.27
CA ILE A 221 -4.97 6.45 16.63
C ILE A 221 -5.83 7.15 17.68
N ASP A 222 -6.43 8.30 17.35
CA ASP A 222 -7.27 9.06 18.27
C ASP A 222 -8.61 8.32 18.49
N ARG A 223 -9.19 7.70 17.45
CA ARG A 223 -10.39 6.85 17.59
C ARG A 223 -10.13 5.64 18.48
N THR A 224 -8.99 4.98 18.31
CA THR A 224 -8.58 3.87 19.18
C THR A 224 -8.35 4.34 20.63
N GLY A 225 -7.79 5.53 20.82
CA GLY A 225 -7.64 6.13 22.16
C GLY A 225 -8.98 6.39 22.85
N VAL A 226 -9.96 6.91 22.10
CA VAL A 226 -11.33 7.12 22.62
C VAL A 226 -12.01 5.78 22.92
N ALA A 227 -11.87 4.79 22.04
CA ALA A 227 -12.40 3.45 22.28
C ALA A 227 -11.84 2.82 23.56
N LYS A 228 -10.54 2.96 23.80
CA LYS A 228 -9.90 2.51 25.04
C LYS A 228 -10.49 3.22 26.26
N ALA A 229 -10.61 4.54 26.22
CA ALA A 229 -11.16 5.31 27.34
C ALA A 229 -12.64 4.98 27.62
N LEU A 230 -13.45 4.80 26.57
CA LEU A 230 -14.83 4.36 26.69
C LEU A 230 -14.89 2.94 27.26
N HIS A 231 -14.09 2.00 26.76
CA HIS A 231 -14.10 0.62 27.27
C HIS A 231 -13.66 0.51 28.74
N GLU A 232 -12.70 1.34 29.17
CA GLU A 232 -12.29 1.41 30.59
C GLU A 232 -13.39 1.98 31.51
N THR A 233 -14.28 2.83 30.97
CA THR A 233 -15.34 3.50 31.74
C THR A 233 -16.69 2.78 31.65
N ASP A 234 -17.11 2.41 30.44
CA ASP A 234 -18.36 1.75 30.09
C ASP A 234 -18.19 0.91 28.79
N PRO A 235 -17.92 -0.40 28.91
CA PRO A 235 -17.76 -1.30 27.77
C PRO A 235 -18.99 -1.38 26.85
N GLU A 236 -20.20 -1.34 27.40
CA GLU A 236 -21.44 -1.47 26.62
C GLU A 236 -21.65 -0.23 25.74
N LEU A 237 -21.42 0.96 26.31
CA LEU A 237 -21.49 2.22 25.57
C LEU A 237 -20.44 2.27 24.46
N ASN A 238 -19.23 1.76 24.72
CA ASN A 238 -18.19 1.63 23.68
C ASN A 238 -18.69 0.81 22.49
N ILE A 239 -19.20 -0.40 22.72
CA ILE A 239 -19.71 -1.28 21.66
C ILE A 239 -20.87 -0.62 20.92
N ARG A 240 -21.79 0.03 21.63
CA ARG A 240 -22.91 0.75 21.01
C ARG A 240 -22.44 1.89 20.09
N ILE A 241 -21.53 2.73 20.55
CA ILE A 241 -20.99 3.86 19.77
C ILE A 241 -20.29 3.36 18.50
N PHE A 242 -19.41 2.37 18.60
CA PHE A 242 -18.67 1.88 17.43
C PHE A 242 -19.55 1.03 16.49
N THR A 243 -20.61 0.41 17.01
CA THR A 243 -21.65 -0.20 16.17
C THR A 243 -22.44 0.84 15.38
N GLU A 244 -22.76 1.99 15.99
CA GLU A 244 -23.41 3.11 15.29
C GLU A 244 -22.48 3.72 14.24
N LEU A 245 -21.20 3.95 14.57
CA LEU A 245 -20.20 4.46 13.63
C LEU A 245 -19.92 3.49 12.48
N ALA A 246 -20.10 2.19 12.66
CA ALA A 246 -20.00 1.20 11.58
C ALA A 246 -21.05 1.40 10.47
N THR A 247 -22.10 2.19 10.73
CA THR A 247 -23.10 2.57 9.72
C THR A 247 -22.62 3.69 8.80
N VAL A 248 -21.60 4.46 9.20
CA VAL A 248 -21.01 5.57 8.42
C VAL A 248 -19.99 4.98 7.42
N PRO A 249 -20.18 5.13 6.09
CA PRO A 249 -19.35 4.47 5.09
C PRO A 249 -17.84 4.69 5.24
N GLU A 250 -17.42 5.93 5.50
CA GLU A 250 -16.01 6.33 5.59
C GLU A 250 -15.32 5.77 6.84
N LEU A 251 -16.10 5.46 7.89
CA LEU A 251 -15.60 4.99 9.18
C LEU A 251 -15.84 3.51 9.41
N GLN A 252 -16.60 2.86 8.54
CA GLN A 252 -17.11 1.52 8.70
C GLN A 252 -16.03 0.50 9.06
N ALA A 253 -14.99 0.37 8.23
CA ALA A 253 -13.93 -0.62 8.46
C ALA A 253 -13.20 -0.39 9.79
N SER A 254 -12.89 0.88 10.12
CA SER A 254 -12.22 1.21 11.38
C SER A 254 -13.12 0.97 12.58
N ALA A 255 -14.42 1.29 12.49
CA ALA A 255 -15.36 1.12 13.58
C ALA A 255 -15.63 -0.36 13.85
N ILE A 256 -15.86 -1.17 12.80
CA ILE A 256 -16.04 -2.62 12.97
C ILE A 256 -14.77 -3.26 13.54
N SER A 257 -13.57 -2.87 13.06
CA SER A 257 -12.30 -3.36 13.62
C SER A 257 -12.15 -3.06 15.11
N ILE A 258 -12.53 -1.84 15.56
CA ILE A 258 -12.55 -1.48 16.99
C ILE A 258 -13.57 -2.32 17.74
N THR A 259 -14.78 -2.48 17.22
CA THR A 259 -15.81 -3.33 17.83
C THR A 259 -15.30 -4.77 17.98
N THR A 260 -14.68 -5.37 16.95
CA THR A 260 -14.11 -6.73 17.01
C THR A 260 -13.04 -6.86 18.09
N ALA A 261 -12.21 -5.85 18.32
CA ALA A 261 -11.15 -5.90 19.32
C ALA A 261 -11.69 -5.93 20.76
N HIS A 262 -12.87 -5.37 21.02
CA HIS A 262 -13.48 -5.28 22.35
C HIS A 262 -14.64 -6.27 22.56
N ASP A 263 -15.39 -6.59 21.50
CA ASP A 263 -16.44 -7.61 21.44
C ASP A 263 -16.36 -8.32 20.07
N PRO A 264 -15.62 -9.44 20.01
CA PRO A 264 -15.47 -10.20 18.78
C PRO A 264 -16.81 -10.63 18.19
N ALA A 265 -17.78 -11.04 19.01
CA ALA A 265 -19.06 -11.54 18.52
C ALA A 265 -19.86 -10.43 17.81
N ALA A 266 -19.97 -9.25 18.42
CA ALA A 266 -20.62 -8.10 17.80
C ALA A 266 -19.87 -7.62 16.56
N GLY A 267 -18.54 -7.57 16.61
CA GLY A 267 -17.70 -7.18 15.49
C GLY A 267 -17.82 -8.12 14.29
N PHE A 268 -17.77 -9.44 14.51
CA PHE A 268 -17.94 -10.43 13.43
C PHE A 268 -19.36 -10.44 12.87
N ALA A 269 -20.39 -10.19 13.67
CA ALA A 269 -21.75 -10.00 13.19
C ALA A 269 -21.87 -8.78 12.25
N LEU A 270 -21.19 -7.68 12.56
CA LEU A 270 -21.13 -6.49 11.70
C LEU A 270 -20.36 -6.75 10.41
N TRP A 271 -19.20 -7.39 10.50
CA TRP A 271 -18.43 -7.82 9.32
C TRP A 271 -19.26 -8.72 8.40
N SER A 272 -19.93 -9.73 8.96
CA SER A 272 -20.77 -10.67 8.21
C SER A 272 -21.94 -9.95 7.53
N ARG A 273 -22.60 -9.04 8.24
CA ARG A 273 -23.67 -8.22 7.65
C ARG A 273 -23.16 -7.39 6.48
N LYS A 274 -21.94 -6.86 6.54
CA LYS A 274 -21.37 -6.04 5.46
C LYS A 274 -20.82 -6.85 4.30
N ALA A 275 -20.20 -7.99 4.55
CA ALA A 275 -19.75 -8.89 3.49
C ALA A 275 -20.94 -9.48 2.72
N LEU A 276 -22.05 -9.81 3.40
CA LEU A 276 -23.19 -10.51 2.80
C LEU A 276 -24.35 -9.60 2.33
N HIS A 277 -24.59 -8.46 2.98
CA HIS A 277 -25.80 -7.64 2.77
C HIS A 277 -25.49 -6.18 2.43
N SER A 278 -24.24 -5.85 2.11
CA SER A 278 -23.95 -4.49 1.70
C SER A 278 -24.59 -4.20 0.33
N SER A 279 -25.34 -3.10 0.26
CA SER A 279 -26.09 -2.70 -0.94
C SER A 279 -25.20 -2.63 -2.17
N GLU A 280 -25.80 -2.74 -3.36
CA GLU A 280 -25.11 -2.64 -4.67
C GLU A 280 -24.15 -1.43 -4.78
N LYS A 281 -24.31 -0.42 -3.92
CA LYS A 281 -23.50 0.81 -3.90
C LYS A 281 -22.12 0.66 -3.27
N SER A 282 -21.82 -0.39 -2.50
CA SER A 282 -20.46 -0.55 -1.95
C SER A 282 -19.53 -1.21 -2.96
N PRO A 283 -18.27 -0.74 -3.09
CA PRO A 283 -17.28 -1.38 -3.95
C PRO A 283 -17.08 -2.85 -3.54
N GLY A 284 -17.10 -3.76 -4.52
CA GLY A 284 -16.90 -5.18 -4.30
C GLY A 284 -15.55 -5.48 -3.65
N GLU A 285 -14.51 -4.73 -3.99
CA GLU A 285 -13.19 -4.81 -3.34
C GLU A 285 -13.30 -4.72 -1.82
N GLN A 286 -14.02 -3.71 -1.30
CA GLN A 286 -14.20 -3.52 0.13
C GLN A 286 -15.00 -4.66 0.77
N GLN A 287 -16.04 -5.17 0.10
CA GLN A 287 -16.80 -6.33 0.59
C GLN A 287 -15.91 -7.58 0.66
N HIS A 288 -15.03 -7.75 -0.32
CA HIS A 288 -14.10 -8.88 -0.37
C HIS A 288 -13.03 -8.79 0.72
N GLU A 289 -12.48 -7.60 1.00
CA GLU A 289 -11.58 -7.39 2.13
C GLU A 289 -12.22 -7.79 3.46
N PHE A 290 -13.51 -7.49 3.63
CA PHE A 290 -14.26 -7.88 4.84
C PHE A 290 -14.43 -9.40 4.93
N ALA A 291 -14.69 -10.07 3.81
CA ALA A 291 -14.75 -11.53 3.75
C ALA A 291 -13.40 -12.18 4.09
N VAL A 292 -12.29 -11.63 3.59
CA VAL A 292 -10.92 -12.08 3.94
C VAL A 292 -10.70 -11.98 5.44
N TYR A 293 -11.03 -10.83 6.05
CA TYR A 293 -10.89 -10.64 7.49
C TYR A 293 -11.71 -11.65 8.31
N LEU A 294 -12.97 -11.93 7.91
CA LEU A 294 -13.83 -12.90 8.58
C LEU A 294 -13.25 -14.32 8.57
N VAL A 295 -12.70 -14.76 7.44
CA VAL A 295 -12.10 -16.10 7.33
C VAL A 295 -10.78 -16.17 8.08
N ASP A 296 -9.92 -15.15 7.96
CA ASP A 296 -8.60 -15.14 8.59
C ASP A 296 -8.65 -15.02 10.12
N GLN A 297 -9.53 -14.16 10.64
CA GLN A 297 -9.52 -13.78 12.05
C GLN A 297 -10.63 -14.44 12.87
N ALA A 298 -11.75 -14.81 12.25
CA ALA A 298 -12.87 -15.42 12.95
C ALA A 298 -13.09 -16.90 12.63
N GLY A 299 -12.38 -17.46 11.64
CA GLY A 299 -12.61 -18.83 11.21
C GLY A 299 -14.02 -19.06 10.65
N HIS A 300 -14.63 -18.02 10.04
CA HIS A 300 -15.87 -18.20 9.28
C HIS A 300 -15.65 -19.11 8.08
N ASP A 301 -16.76 -19.70 7.60
CA ASP A 301 -16.78 -20.52 6.40
C ASP A 301 -16.08 -19.82 5.22
N PRO A 302 -15.00 -20.40 4.68
CA PRO A 302 -14.28 -19.89 3.52
C PRO A 302 -15.18 -19.59 2.30
N ALA A 303 -16.38 -20.20 2.22
CA ALA A 303 -17.40 -19.97 1.18
C ALA A 303 -17.66 -18.48 0.89
N ILE A 304 -17.63 -17.63 1.91
CA ILE A 304 -17.92 -16.20 1.80
C ILE A 304 -16.93 -15.47 0.89
N LEU A 305 -15.70 -15.97 0.77
CA LEU A 305 -14.71 -15.45 -0.16
C LEU A 305 -15.13 -15.69 -1.60
N LEU A 306 -15.72 -16.85 -1.90
CA LEU A 306 -16.20 -17.19 -3.23
C LEU A 306 -17.42 -16.34 -3.61
N ASP A 307 -18.33 -16.10 -2.68
CA ASP A 307 -19.51 -15.25 -2.92
C ASP A 307 -19.13 -13.82 -3.25
N THR A 308 -18.20 -13.23 -2.49
CA THR A 308 -17.72 -11.88 -2.76
C THR A 308 -16.84 -11.81 -4.01
N ALA A 309 -16.02 -12.84 -4.26
CA ALA A 309 -15.15 -12.92 -5.45
C ALA A 309 -15.90 -13.10 -6.78
N ARG A 310 -17.21 -13.38 -6.78
CA ARG A 310 -18.01 -13.40 -8.02
C ARG A 310 -18.26 -12.00 -8.59
N ARG A 311 -18.08 -10.94 -7.79
CA ARG A 311 -18.28 -9.58 -8.26
C ARG A 311 -17.12 -9.13 -9.17
N ARG A 312 -17.44 -8.54 -10.32
CA ARG A 312 -16.46 -8.11 -11.33
C ARG A 312 -15.66 -6.87 -10.92
N ASP A 313 -16.13 -6.12 -9.93
CA ASP A 313 -15.43 -4.98 -9.35
C ASP A 313 -14.41 -5.38 -8.26
N VAL A 314 -14.26 -6.68 -7.97
CA VAL A 314 -13.16 -7.20 -7.14
C VAL A 314 -11.91 -7.41 -8.01
N PRO A 315 -10.72 -6.97 -7.59
CA PRO A 315 -9.49 -7.19 -8.36
C PRO A 315 -9.23 -8.66 -8.67
N GLU A 316 -8.81 -8.97 -9.91
CA GLU A 316 -8.51 -10.34 -10.39
C GLU A 316 -7.72 -11.15 -9.36
N ARG A 317 -6.61 -10.59 -8.87
CA ARG A 317 -5.72 -11.26 -7.91
C ARG A 317 -6.47 -11.73 -6.66
N SER A 318 -7.37 -10.92 -6.13
CA SER A 318 -8.16 -11.26 -4.93
C SER A 318 -9.16 -12.38 -5.24
N ARG A 319 -9.81 -12.33 -6.41
CA ARG A 319 -10.73 -13.37 -6.88
C ARG A 319 -10.03 -14.72 -7.05
N VAL A 320 -8.84 -14.73 -7.65
CA VAL A 320 -8.01 -15.93 -7.82
C VAL A 320 -7.57 -16.49 -6.47
N LEU A 321 -7.10 -15.65 -5.54
CA LEU A 321 -6.70 -16.10 -4.20
C LEU A 321 -7.87 -16.70 -3.43
N ALA A 322 -9.08 -16.12 -3.56
CA ALA A 322 -10.29 -16.66 -2.96
C ALA A 322 -10.62 -18.06 -3.47
N ALA A 323 -10.55 -18.28 -4.79
CA ALA A 323 -10.76 -19.58 -5.41
C ALA A 323 -9.69 -20.60 -4.96
N LEU A 324 -8.42 -20.22 -4.97
CA LEU A 324 -7.33 -21.08 -4.51
C LEU A 324 -7.46 -21.47 -3.04
N ARG A 325 -7.90 -20.56 -2.19
CA ARG A 325 -8.09 -20.85 -0.77
C ARG A 325 -9.23 -21.84 -0.51
N ASN A 326 -10.24 -21.84 -1.37
CA ASN A 326 -11.47 -22.62 -1.22
C ASN A 326 -11.50 -23.92 -2.03
N HIS A 327 -10.54 -24.18 -2.91
CA HIS A 327 -10.64 -25.27 -3.88
C HIS A 327 -10.77 -26.67 -3.27
N VAL A 328 -10.22 -26.90 -2.07
CA VAL A 328 -10.30 -28.20 -1.38
C VAL A 328 -11.73 -28.47 -0.89
N GLU A 329 -12.36 -27.46 -0.30
CA GLU A 329 -13.69 -27.60 0.31
C GLU A 329 -14.80 -27.40 -0.73
N GLN A 330 -14.59 -26.52 -1.71
CA GLN A 330 -15.58 -26.10 -2.72
C GLN A 330 -14.95 -26.01 -4.11
N PRO A 331 -14.53 -27.15 -4.70
CA PRO A 331 -13.84 -27.17 -5.99
C PRO A 331 -14.69 -26.59 -7.12
N GLN A 332 -15.98 -26.94 -7.19
CA GLN A 332 -16.87 -26.49 -8.26
C GLN A 332 -17.02 -24.96 -8.30
N ARG A 333 -17.31 -24.34 -7.15
CA ARG A 333 -17.46 -22.89 -7.04
C ARG A 333 -16.15 -22.14 -7.27
N SER A 334 -15.02 -22.75 -6.87
CA SER A 334 -13.69 -22.19 -7.13
C SER A 334 -13.38 -22.18 -8.63
N MET A 335 -13.74 -23.25 -9.35
CA MET A 335 -13.64 -23.30 -10.81
C MET A 335 -14.52 -22.23 -11.48
N GLU A 336 -15.78 -22.09 -11.08
CA GLU A 336 -16.68 -21.06 -11.63
C GLU A 336 -16.12 -19.63 -11.48
N VAL A 337 -15.51 -19.31 -10.33
CA VAL A 337 -14.88 -18.00 -10.11
C VAL A 337 -13.67 -17.82 -11.03
N LEU A 338 -12.82 -18.84 -11.18
CA LEU A 338 -11.66 -18.79 -12.07
C LEU A 338 -12.06 -18.70 -13.53
N GLU A 339 -13.12 -19.40 -13.95
CA GLU A 339 -13.69 -19.32 -15.29
C GLU A 339 -14.19 -17.90 -15.60
N ASP A 340 -14.99 -17.27 -14.71
CA ASP A 340 -15.42 -15.87 -14.92
C ASP A 340 -14.24 -14.88 -14.91
N VAL A 341 -13.21 -15.12 -14.07
CA VAL A 341 -11.97 -14.32 -14.11
C VAL A 341 -11.29 -14.44 -15.47
N ILE A 342 -11.12 -15.66 -15.99
CA ILE A 342 -10.49 -15.91 -17.29
C ILE A 342 -11.31 -15.31 -18.43
N GLU A 343 -12.64 -15.35 -18.36
CA GLU A 343 -13.52 -14.71 -19.34
C GLU A 343 -13.37 -13.18 -19.35
N CYS A 344 -13.21 -12.56 -18.18
CA CYS A 344 -13.06 -11.11 -18.05
C CYS A 344 -11.66 -10.63 -18.43
N GLN A 345 -10.63 -11.33 -17.96
CA GLN A 345 -9.21 -11.00 -18.13
C GLN A 345 -8.45 -12.31 -18.34
N ARG A 346 -8.04 -12.56 -19.59
CA ARG A 346 -7.36 -13.79 -19.97
C ARG A 346 -5.90 -13.77 -19.52
N GLY A 347 -5.69 -13.99 -18.24
CA GLY A 347 -4.38 -14.12 -17.62
C GLY A 347 -3.89 -15.57 -17.61
N LEU A 348 -2.64 -15.79 -18.05
CA LEU A 348 -1.98 -17.11 -17.97
C LEU A 348 -2.01 -17.70 -16.55
N THR A 349 -1.79 -16.84 -15.56
CA THR A 349 -1.73 -17.21 -14.15
C THR A 349 -3.05 -17.84 -13.69
N SER A 350 -4.18 -17.22 -14.04
CA SER A 350 -5.53 -17.69 -13.69
C SER A 350 -5.84 -19.03 -14.36
N ILE A 351 -5.44 -19.20 -15.63
CA ILE A 351 -5.59 -20.48 -16.35
C ILE A 351 -4.74 -21.60 -15.73
N ARG A 352 -3.49 -21.31 -15.33
CA ARG A 352 -2.63 -22.29 -14.65
C ARG A 352 -3.24 -22.76 -13.33
N TYR A 353 -3.84 -21.85 -12.57
CA TYR A 353 -4.54 -22.20 -11.34
C TYR A 353 -5.81 -23.01 -11.59
N LEU A 354 -6.58 -22.68 -12.64
CA LEU A 354 -7.72 -23.50 -13.04
C LEU A 354 -7.27 -24.92 -13.39
N ARG A 355 -6.17 -25.07 -14.13
CA ARG A 355 -5.59 -26.39 -14.47
C ARG A 355 -5.14 -27.18 -13.24
N MET A 356 -4.61 -26.50 -12.23
CA MET A 356 -4.20 -27.14 -10.96
C MET A 356 -5.42 -27.71 -10.21
N ILE A 357 -6.58 -27.06 -10.28
CA ILE A 357 -7.81 -27.51 -9.63
C ILE A 357 -8.54 -28.55 -10.48
N SER A 358 -8.62 -28.34 -11.79
CA SER A 358 -9.24 -29.23 -12.77
C SER A 358 -8.44 -29.20 -14.07
N GLU A 359 -7.74 -30.31 -14.33
CA GLU A 359 -6.90 -30.44 -15.51
C GLU A 359 -7.70 -30.25 -16.81
N SER A 360 -8.90 -30.83 -16.90
CA SER A 360 -9.75 -30.73 -18.09
C SER A 360 -10.23 -29.29 -18.35
N CYS A 361 -10.71 -28.57 -17.32
CA CYS A 361 -11.14 -27.18 -17.46
C CYS A 361 -9.97 -26.26 -17.81
N GLY A 362 -8.81 -26.45 -17.16
CA GLY A 362 -7.62 -25.67 -17.45
C GLY A 362 -7.08 -25.90 -18.87
N VAL A 363 -7.08 -27.14 -19.35
CA VAL A 363 -6.72 -27.48 -20.75
C VAL A 363 -7.72 -26.85 -21.72
N ALA A 364 -9.03 -26.94 -21.46
CA ALA A 364 -10.04 -26.30 -22.29
C ALA A 364 -9.86 -24.77 -22.36
N ALA A 365 -9.54 -24.12 -21.24
CA ALA A 365 -9.24 -22.69 -21.19
C ALA A 365 -7.95 -22.32 -21.96
N LEU A 366 -6.89 -23.12 -21.84
CA LEU A 366 -5.66 -22.94 -22.65
C LEU A 366 -5.94 -23.09 -24.15
N VAL A 367 -6.72 -24.10 -24.56
CA VAL A 367 -7.11 -24.31 -25.97
C VAL A 367 -7.91 -23.11 -26.47
N SER A 368 -8.91 -22.67 -25.71
CA SER A 368 -9.75 -21.51 -26.05
C SER A 368 -8.91 -20.24 -26.22
N ALA A 369 -8.01 -19.95 -25.27
CA ALA A 369 -7.14 -18.78 -25.31
C ALA A 369 -6.08 -18.85 -26.43
N ALA A 370 -5.55 -20.04 -26.73
CA ALA A 370 -4.61 -20.23 -27.85
C ALA A 370 -5.29 -19.99 -29.20
N LEU A 371 -6.53 -20.45 -29.36
CA LEU A 371 -7.27 -20.39 -30.63
C LEU A 371 -8.08 -19.09 -30.82
N ASP A 372 -8.11 -18.18 -29.86
CA ASP A 372 -8.83 -16.91 -30.04
C ASP A 372 -8.05 -15.92 -30.92
N SER A 373 -8.58 -15.70 -32.13
CA SER A 373 -8.08 -14.74 -33.12
C SER A 373 -8.00 -13.28 -32.64
N ARG A 374 -8.64 -12.91 -31.53
CA ARG A 374 -8.58 -11.55 -30.95
C ARG A 374 -7.32 -11.32 -30.11
N GLU A 375 -6.67 -12.38 -29.66
CA GLU A 375 -5.47 -12.30 -28.83
C GLU A 375 -4.20 -12.09 -29.66
N ALA A 376 -3.19 -11.46 -29.05
CA ALA A 376 -1.89 -11.29 -29.69
C ALA A 376 -1.18 -12.65 -29.89
N ASP A 377 -0.47 -12.81 -31.02
CA ASP A 377 0.19 -14.07 -31.37
C ASP A 377 1.12 -14.61 -30.28
N ASN A 378 1.90 -13.73 -29.63
CA ASN A 378 2.81 -14.14 -28.55
C ASN A 378 2.05 -14.72 -27.36
N PHE A 379 0.88 -14.18 -27.04
CA PHE A 379 0.04 -14.70 -25.96
C PHE A 379 -0.55 -16.06 -26.35
N ARG A 380 -1.13 -16.16 -27.56
CA ARG A 380 -1.69 -17.41 -28.10
C ARG A 380 -0.65 -18.53 -28.16
N LEU A 381 0.56 -18.23 -28.63
CA LEU A 381 1.69 -19.15 -28.66
C LEU A 381 2.12 -19.60 -27.26
N THR A 382 2.13 -18.67 -26.30
CA THR A 382 2.43 -18.99 -24.90
C THR A 382 1.38 -19.94 -24.32
N MET A 383 0.09 -19.74 -24.60
CA MET A 383 -0.96 -20.66 -24.17
C MET A 383 -0.79 -22.04 -24.79
N ALA A 384 -0.49 -22.10 -26.09
CA ALA A 384 -0.29 -23.37 -26.79
C ALA A 384 0.91 -24.17 -26.24
N LYS A 385 1.99 -23.48 -25.85
CA LYS A 385 3.18 -24.11 -25.22
C LYS A 385 2.91 -24.74 -23.87
N GLU A 386 1.89 -24.26 -23.16
CA GLU A 386 1.52 -24.78 -21.83
C GLU A 386 0.59 -25.99 -21.90
N LEU A 387 0.04 -26.32 -23.08
CA LEU A 387 -0.84 -27.46 -23.26
C LEU A 387 -0.10 -28.80 -23.06
N PRO A 388 -0.78 -29.84 -22.53
CA PRO A 388 -0.26 -31.20 -22.53
C PRO A 388 -0.05 -31.72 -23.96
N GLY A 389 0.83 -32.71 -24.10
CA GLY A 389 1.39 -33.15 -25.38
C GLY A 389 0.36 -33.35 -26.51
N PRO A 390 -0.66 -34.21 -26.34
CA PRO A 390 -1.64 -34.48 -27.41
C PRO A 390 -2.40 -33.21 -27.85
N GLU A 391 -2.91 -32.44 -26.90
CA GLU A 391 -3.70 -31.23 -27.13
C GLU A 391 -2.84 -30.10 -27.73
N ALA A 392 -1.58 -30.00 -27.31
CA ALA A 392 -0.62 -29.05 -27.88
C ALA A 392 -0.41 -29.31 -29.37
N LEU A 393 -0.24 -30.59 -29.78
CA LEU A 393 -0.05 -30.94 -31.18
C LEU A 393 -1.27 -30.55 -32.05
N ASP A 394 -2.48 -30.76 -31.54
CA ASP A 394 -3.71 -30.43 -32.26
C ASP A 394 -3.94 -28.92 -32.35
N VAL A 395 -3.66 -28.18 -31.27
CA VAL A 395 -3.71 -26.71 -31.27
C VAL A 395 -2.65 -26.13 -32.19
N TYR A 396 -1.43 -26.66 -32.17
CA TYR A 396 -0.39 -26.25 -33.09
C TYR A 396 -0.82 -26.45 -34.54
N ASP A 397 -1.40 -27.61 -34.88
CA ASP A 397 -1.86 -27.84 -36.25
C ASP A 397 -2.94 -26.86 -36.70
N ARG A 398 -3.86 -26.47 -35.80
CA ARG A 398 -4.88 -25.44 -36.06
C ARG A 398 -4.28 -24.04 -36.19
N LEU A 399 -3.29 -23.68 -35.36
CA LEU A 399 -2.61 -22.37 -35.43
C LEU A 399 -1.85 -22.18 -36.74
N ILE A 400 -1.31 -23.25 -37.33
CA ILE A 400 -0.67 -23.20 -38.65
C ILE A 400 -1.67 -22.82 -39.75
N ASP A 401 -2.91 -23.33 -39.67
CA ASP A 401 -3.96 -23.06 -40.65
C ASP A 401 -4.69 -21.74 -40.40
N ASP A 402 -4.60 -21.19 -39.19
CA ASP A 402 -5.28 -19.95 -38.83
C ASP A 402 -4.68 -18.73 -39.55
N ARG A 403 -5.48 -18.06 -40.38
CA ARG A 403 -5.06 -16.87 -41.14
C ARG A 403 -4.80 -15.64 -40.26
N SER A 404 -5.38 -15.58 -39.07
CA SER A 404 -5.19 -14.48 -38.11
C SER A 404 -3.86 -14.58 -37.36
N PHE A 405 -3.23 -15.75 -37.35
CA PHE A 405 -2.01 -16.00 -36.59
C PHE A 405 -0.78 -15.60 -37.42
N GLY A 406 0.06 -14.73 -36.87
CA GLY A 406 1.18 -14.14 -37.58
C GLY A 406 2.15 -15.18 -38.15
N SER A 407 2.64 -14.88 -39.34
CA SER A 407 3.56 -15.73 -40.11
C SER A 407 4.82 -16.13 -39.33
N GLY A 408 5.40 -15.20 -38.56
CA GLY A 408 6.57 -15.48 -37.71
C GLY A 408 6.27 -16.53 -36.64
N SER A 409 5.12 -16.38 -35.97
CA SER A 409 4.65 -17.29 -34.92
C SER A 409 4.27 -18.66 -35.47
N LYS A 410 3.70 -18.74 -36.68
CA LYS A 410 3.48 -20.01 -37.40
C LYS A 410 4.78 -20.79 -37.60
N LEU A 411 5.85 -20.11 -38.03
CA LEU A 411 7.15 -20.76 -38.21
C LEU A 411 7.73 -21.28 -36.87
N GLU A 412 7.51 -20.56 -35.78
CA GLU A 412 7.89 -21.02 -34.44
C GLU A 412 7.07 -22.24 -34.00
N VAL A 413 5.75 -22.24 -34.21
CA VAL A 413 4.88 -23.40 -33.97
C VAL A 413 5.33 -24.62 -34.76
N ALA A 414 5.65 -24.47 -36.05
CA ALA A 414 6.13 -25.57 -36.88
C ALA A 414 7.48 -26.14 -36.37
N ARG A 415 8.36 -25.30 -35.82
CA ARG A 415 9.60 -25.78 -35.16
C ARG A 415 9.29 -26.57 -33.89
N LEU A 416 8.38 -26.09 -33.05
CA LEU A 416 7.97 -26.80 -31.84
C LEU A 416 7.32 -28.15 -32.19
N LEU A 417 6.42 -28.17 -33.18
CA LEU A 417 5.85 -29.40 -33.74
C LEU A 417 6.94 -30.35 -34.26
N HIS A 418 7.95 -29.86 -34.97
CA HIS A 418 9.02 -30.70 -35.49
C HIS A 418 9.90 -31.29 -34.39
N LEU A 419 10.17 -30.54 -33.33
CA LEU A 419 10.93 -31.01 -32.17
C LEU A 419 10.16 -32.11 -31.41
N SER A 420 8.85 -31.95 -31.24
CA SER A 420 8.03 -32.93 -30.51
C SER A 420 7.56 -34.11 -31.38
N HIS A 421 7.29 -33.87 -32.67
CA HIS A 421 6.74 -34.85 -33.61
C HIS A 421 7.20 -34.56 -35.06
N PRO A 422 8.39 -35.04 -35.47
CA PRO A 422 9.05 -34.64 -36.72
C PRO A 422 8.19 -34.68 -37.98
N ALA A 423 7.36 -35.73 -38.14
CA ALA A 423 6.46 -35.89 -39.28
C ALA A 423 5.36 -34.81 -39.35
N ARG A 424 4.74 -34.45 -38.21
CA ARG A 424 3.73 -33.38 -38.13
C ARG A 424 4.39 -32.03 -38.35
N GLY A 425 5.59 -31.83 -37.80
CA GLY A 425 6.37 -30.61 -38.06
C GLY A 425 6.76 -30.45 -39.53
N HIS A 426 7.13 -31.53 -40.22
CA HIS A 426 7.40 -31.51 -41.66
C HIS A 426 6.18 -31.07 -42.46
N ASN A 427 5.02 -31.67 -42.16
CA ASN A 427 3.74 -31.30 -42.76
C ASN A 427 3.37 -29.83 -42.45
N ALA A 428 3.57 -29.37 -41.21
CA ALA A 428 3.33 -27.97 -40.84
C ALA A 428 4.21 -27.00 -41.65
N PHE A 429 5.48 -27.34 -41.87
CA PHE A 429 6.38 -26.58 -42.73
C PHE A 429 5.92 -26.52 -44.18
N GLU A 430 5.45 -27.64 -44.74
CA GLU A 430 4.85 -27.70 -46.09
C GLU A 430 3.59 -26.84 -46.18
N ARG A 431 2.66 -26.97 -45.22
CA ARG A 431 1.45 -26.16 -45.17
C ARG A 431 1.75 -24.66 -45.09
N ILE A 432 2.76 -24.23 -44.31
CA ILE A 432 3.18 -22.81 -44.28
C ILE A 432 3.70 -22.39 -45.66
N ALA A 433 4.50 -23.23 -46.33
CA ALA A 433 5.08 -22.90 -47.63
C ALA A 433 4.02 -22.75 -48.73
N ASP A 434 2.94 -23.52 -48.65
CA ASP A 434 1.82 -23.51 -49.61
C ASP A 434 0.81 -22.36 -49.34
N GLN A 435 0.90 -21.68 -48.19
CA GLN A 435 0.01 -20.58 -47.85
C GLN A 435 0.45 -19.26 -48.54
N SER A 436 -0.11 -18.96 -49.71
CA SER A 436 0.21 -17.77 -50.52
C SER A 436 0.03 -16.41 -49.81
N HIS A 437 -0.78 -16.35 -48.76
CA HIS A 437 -0.99 -15.13 -47.96
C HIS A 437 0.10 -14.87 -46.91
N ILE A 438 0.99 -15.82 -46.67
CA ILE A 438 2.14 -15.67 -45.76
C ILE A 438 3.28 -14.95 -46.49
N ASP A 439 4.01 -14.10 -45.76
CA ASP A 439 5.23 -13.46 -46.25
C ASP A 439 6.16 -14.48 -46.94
N ALA A 440 6.55 -14.17 -48.18
CA ALA A 440 7.34 -15.09 -48.99
C ALA A 440 8.70 -15.43 -48.36
N GLY A 441 9.29 -14.54 -47.56
CA GLY A 441 10.50 -14.83 -46.81
C GLY A 441 10.29 -15.91 -45.76
N ILE A 442 9.11 -15.94 -45.12
CA ILE A 442 8.72 -16.97 -44.16
C ILE A 442 8.34 -18.28 -44.86
N ARG A 443 7.57 -18.22 -45.96
CA ARG A 443 7.30 -19.40 -46.81
C ARG A 443 8.61 -20.08 -47.22
N LEU A 444 9.59 -19.29 -47.68
CA LEU A 444 10.91 -19.78 -48.06
C LEU A 444 11.70 -20.41 -46.89
N LYS A 445 11.60 -19.85 -45.68
CA LYS A 445 12.20 -20.42 -44.47
C LYS A 445 11.53 -21.73 -44.05
N ALA A 446 10.22 -21.86 -44.29
CA ALA A 446 9.45 -23.04 -43.99
C ALA A 446 9.76 -24.22 -44.93
N LEU A 447 10.27 -23.98 -46.14
CA LEU A 447 10.68 -25.02 -47.09
C LEU A 447 11.82 -25.90 -46.56
N ARG A 448 11.50 -26.87 -45.70
CA ARG A 448 12.41 -27.91 -45.18
C ARG A 448 12.00 -29.30 -45.67
N SER A 449 11.14 -29.35 -46.71
CA SER A 449 10.59 -30.60 -47.22
C SER A 449 11.65 -31.48 -47.87
N ASN A 450 11.57 -32.79 -47.63
CA ASN A 450 12.30 -33.81 -48.38
C ASN A 450 11.60 -34.13 -49.72
N ASP A 451 10.37 -33.63 -49.91
CA ASP A 451 9.69 -33.62 -51.20
C ASP A 451 10.26 -32.49 -52.07
N HIS A 452 11.23 -32.90 -52.88
CA HIS A 452 11.90 -32.05 -53.85
C HIS A 452 10.94 -31.36 -54.84
N GLU A 453 9.83 -32.01 -55.20
CA GLU A 453 8.88 -31.48 -56.18
C GLU A 453 7.93 -30.46 -55.55
N ALA A 454 7.41 -30.72 -54.35
CA ALA A 454 6.67 -29.73 -53.58
C ALA A 454 7.54 -28.49 -53.27
N CYS A 455 8.80 -28.71 -52.87
CA CYS A 455 9.74 -27.63 -52.62
C CYS A 455 10.01 -26.77 -53.87
N TYR A 456 10.16 -27.41 -55.04
CA TYR A 456 10.32 -26.71 -56.30
C TYR A 456 9.08 -25.89 -56.65
N ARG A 457 7.86 -26.46 -56.56
CA ARG A 457 6.60 -25.75 -56.87
C ARG A 457 6.40 -24.50 -56.00
N ALA A 458 6.60 -24.61 -54.69
CA ALA A 458 6.49 -23.45 -53.79
C ALA A 458 7.55 -22.38 -54.08
N CYS A 459 8.78 -22.78 -54.45
CA CYS A 459 9.79 -21.83 -54.90
C CYS A 459 9.42 -21.17 -56.23
N GLU A 460 8.86 -21.94 -57.18
CA GLU A 460 8.37 -21.46 -58.48
C GLU A 460 7.27 -20.40 -58.30
N GLU A 461 6.30 -20.65 -57.41
CA GLU A 461 5.28 -19.66 -57.06
C GLU A 461 5.89 -18.37 -56.48
N ILE A 462 6.81 -18.48 -55.52
CA ILE A 462 7.50 -17.30 -54.94
C ILE A 462 8.28 -16.54 -56.01
N VAL A 463 8.92 -17.25 -56.93
CA VAL A 463 9.69 -16.66 -58.04
C VAL A 463 8.78 -15.92 -59.01
N HIS A 464 7.62 -16.47 -59.35
CA HIS A 464 6.69 -15.86 -60.30
C HIS A 464 5.84 -14.73 -59.71
N ASP A 465 5.72 -14.64 -58.38
CA ASP A 465 5.01 -13.54 -57.73
C ASP A 465 5.82 -12.24 -57.76
N ARG A 466 5.48 -11.34 -58.70
CA ARG A 466 6.10 -10.03 -58.85
C ARG A 466 5.84 -9.07 -57.68
N GLY A 467 4.90 -9.38 -56.79
CA GLY A 467 4.68 -8.65 -55.55
C GLY A 467 5.73 -8.95 -54.47
N VAL A 468 6.50 -10.03 -54.62
CA VAL A 468 7.55 -10.42 -53.68
C VAL A 468 8.83 -9.66 -53.96
N ALA A 469 9.50 -9.20 -52.90
CA ALA A 469 10.79 -8.52 -53.03
C ALA A 469 11.82 -9.41 -53.74
N LEU A 470 12.51 -8.84 -54.74
CA LEU A 470 13.49 -9.54 -55.58
C LEU A 470 14.52 -10.39 -54.81
N PRO A 471 15.10 -9.95 -53.67
CA PRO A 471 16.02 -10.80 -52.90
C PRO A 471 15.38 -12.10 -52.39
N VAL A 472 14.09 -12.11 -52.06
CA VAL A 472 13.37 -13.32 -51.64
C VAL A 472 13.12 -14.23 -52.84
N ARG A 473 12.73 -13.67 -53.99
CA ARG A 473 12.55 -14.40 -55.26
C ARG A 473 13.85 -15.10 -55.69
N VAL A 474 14.98 -14.40 -55.63
CA VAL A 474 16.31 -14.95 -55.95
C VAL A 474 16.68 -16.10 -55.01
N ARG A 475 16.48 -15.95 -53.69
CA ARG A 475 16.74 -17.03 -52.73
C ARG A 475 15.83 -18.25 -52.97
N ALA A 476 14.58 -18.05 -53.37
CA ALA A 476 13.67 -19.14 -53.76
C ALA A 476 14.13 -19.87 -55.03
N ALA A 477 14.51 -19.14 -56.08
CA ALA A 477 15.04 -19.74 -57.31
C ALA A 477 16.30 -20.58 -57.05
N ILE A 478 17.18 -20.11 -56.15
CA ILE A 478 18.39 -20.85 -55.77
C ILE A 478 18.05 -22.08 -54.93
N LYS A 479 17.07 -21.99 -54.03
CA LYS A 479 16.62 -23.14 -53.26
C LYS A 479 16.01 -24.23 -54.16
N ALA A 480 15.16 -23.85 -55.12
CA ALA A 480 14.59 -24.76 -56.12
C ALA A 480 15.63 -25.55 -56.90
N ARG A 481 16.77 -24.92 -57.21
CA ARG A 481 17.89 -25.55 -57.91
C ARG A 481 18.44 -26.78 -57.18
N PHE A 482 18.47 -26.72 -55.86
CA PHE A 482 18.92 -27.85 -55.03
C PHE A 482 17.85 -28.91 -54.87
N SER A 483 16.58 -28.55 -55.04
CA SER A 483 15.46 -29.48 -54.91
C SER A 483 15.30 -30.37 -56.14
N LEU A 484 15.19 -29.82 -57.36
CA LEU A 484 15.04 -30.63 -58.58
C LEU A 484 16.23 -30.46 -59.53
N PRO A 485 17.16 -31.44 -59.55
CA PRO A 485 18.36 -31.35 -60.35
C PRO A 485 18.16 -31.18 -61.86
N ASP A 486 17.02 -31.62 -62.40
CA ASP A 486 16.75 -31.57 -63.83
C ASP A 486 16.11 -30.23 -64.26
N LYS A 487 15.61 -29.45 -63.30
CA LYS A 487 15.04 -28.10 -63.50
C LYS A 487 15.93 -26.99 -62.94
N LYS A 488 17.21 -27.29 -62.67
CA LYS A 488 18.17 -26.50 -61.87
C LYS A 488 18.17 -24.99 -62.14
N ASN A 489 17.98 -24.58 -63.39
CA ASN A 489 18.23 -23.19 -63.79
C ASN A 489 16.97 -22.46 -64.28
N ALA A 490 15.86 -23.17 -64.50
CA ALA A 490 14.67 -22.59 -65.14
C ALA A 490 14.14 -21.34 -64.42
N LEU A 491 13.99 -21.41 -63.09
CA LEU A 491 13.51 -20.27 -62.28
C LEU A 491 14.50 -19.11 -62.20
N LEU A 492 15.80 -19.40 -62.21
CA LEU A 492 16.83 -18.36 -62.23
C LEU A 492 16.89 -17.65 -63.58
N GLU A 493 16.77 -18.39 -64.67
CA GLU A 493 16.68 -17.85 -66.04
C GLU A 493 15.46 -16.95 -66.20
N ILE A 494 14.32 -17.33 -65.62
CA ILE A 494 13.11 -16.49 -65.60
C ILE A 494 13.37 -15.15 -64.90
N LEU A 495 13.92 -15.15 -63.68
CA LEU A 495 14.23 -13.90 -62.95
C LEU A 495 15.24 -13.01 -63.67
N LEU A 496 16.24 -13.62 -64.31
CA LEU A 496 17.26 -12.89 -65.05
C LEU A 496 16.70 -12.25 -66.33
N ARG A 497 15.84 -12.96 -67.07
CA ARG A 497 15.14 -12.41 -68.24
C ARG A 497 14.20 -11.27 -67.85
N GLU A 498 13.45 -11.41 -66.75
CA GLU A 498 12.52 -10.37 -66.32
C GLU A 498 13.21 -9.04 -65.97
N GLU A 499 14.43 -9.10 -65.42
CA GLU A 499 15.08 -7.93 -64.82
C GLU A 499 16.22 -7.36 -65.67
N CYS A 500 16.80 -8.16 -66.56
CA CYS A 500 17.88 -7.73 -67.45
C CYS A 500 17.48 -7.71 -68.94
N GLY A 501 16.26 -8.15 -69.28
CA GLY A 501 15.77 -8.26 -70.66
C GLY A 501 16.54 -9.29 -71.51
N ASP A 502 16.32 -9.25 -72.83
CA ASP A 502 16.90 -10.21 -73.80
C ASP A 502 18.43 -10.06 -74.00
N ALA A 503 19.06 -9.05 -73.37
CA ALA A 503 20.47 -8.71 -73.59
C ALA A 503 21.48 -9.66 -72.90
N VAL A 504 21.02 -10.63 -72.09
CA VAL A 504 21.90 -11.43 -71.20
C VAL A 504 22.20 -12.86 -71.70
N GLU A 505 21.51 -13.35 -72.73
CA GLU A 505 21.50 -14.79 -73.10
C GLU A 505 22.87 -15.44 -73.42
N PRO A 506 23.86 -14.84 -74.13
CA PRO A 506 25.03 -15.61 -74.56
C PRO A 506 26.06 -15.90 -73.46
N SER A 507 26.06 -15.13 -72.36
CA SER A 507 27.11 -15.18 -71.34
C SER A 507 26.71 -16.01 -70.12
N PHE A 508 25.40 -16.20 -69.89
CA PHE A 508 24.85 -16.80 -68.68
C PHE A 508 24.59 -18.30 -68.77
N ASP A 509 24.30 -18.84 -69.96
CA ASP A 509 24.24 -20.29 -70.21
C ASP A 509 25.55 -20.98 -69.77
N LYS A 510 26.69 -20.30 -69.97
CA LYS A 510 28.02 -20.76 -69.53
C LYS A 510 28.23 -20.68 -68.02
N LEU A 511 27.45 -19.87 -67.30
CA LEU A 511 27.55 -19.66 -65.83
C LEU A 511 26.65 -20.60 -65.03
N LEU A 512 25.66 -21.26 -65.64
CA LEU A 512 24.67 -22.08 -64.94
C LEU A 512 24.82 -23.60 -65.17
N TYR A 513 25.54 -24.04 -66.21
CA TYR A 513 25.94 -25.44 -66.41
C TYR A 513 27.29 -25.75 -65.75
N PHE A 514 27.41 -26.81 -64.93
CA PHE A 514 28.60 -27.37 -64.20
C PHE A 514 28.71 -27.13 -62.67
N GLY A 515 29.13 -28.18 -61.96
CA GLY A 515 29.00 -28.44 -60.51
C GLY A 515 29.86 -27.63 -59.53
N ASP A 516 30.10 -26.34 -59.78
CA ASP A 516 30.90 -25.48 -58.88
C ASP A 516 30.15 -24.18 -58.52
N SER A 517 29.05 -24.34 -57.77
CA SER A 517 28.11 -23.29 -57.39
C SER A 517 28.79 -22.13 -56.64
N GLY A 518 29.74 -22.43 -55.75
CA GLY A 518 30.43 -21.42 -54.93
C GLY A 518 31.34 -20.52 -55.75
N ARG A 519 32.02 -21.04 -56.78
CA ARG A 519 32.83 -20.21 -57.69
C ARG A 519 31.98 -19.25 -58.52
N ARG A 520 30.76 -19.65 -58.88
CA ARG A 520 29.84 -18.85 -59.71
C ARG A 520 29.15 -17.76 -58.91
N LEU A 521 28.67 -18.07 -57.71
CA LEU A 521 28.14 -17.05 -56.80
C LEU A 521 29.20 -15.97 -56.54
N ARG A 522 30.46 -16.35 -56.31
CA ARG A 522 31.58 -15.41 -56.21
C ARG A 522 31.82 -14.57 -57.48
N LYS A 523 31.53 -15.11 -58.66
CA LYS A 523 31.60 -14.37 -59.93
C LYS A 523 30.42 -13.40 -60.10
N VAL A 524 29.22 -13.80 -59.70
CA VAL A 524 28.03 -12.92 -59.66
C VAL A 524 28.27 -11.75 -58.70
N VAL A 525 28.77 -12.04 -57.50
CA VAL A 525 29.15 -11.04 -56.49
C VAL A 525 30.13 -9.99 -57.01
N ARG A 526 31.06 -10.38 -57.88
CA ARG A 526 32.08 -9.49 -58.49
C ARG A 526 31.68 -8.92 -59.85
N SER A 527 30.46 -9.17 -60.30
CA SER A 527 29.99 -8.69 -61.60
C SER A 527 29.43 -7.26 -61.52
N THR A 528 29.10 -6.69 -62.68
CA THR A 528 28.41 -5.39 -62.81
C THR A 528 26.89 -5.51 -62.68
N LEU A 529 26.37 -6.66 -62.24
CA LEU A 529 24.93 -6.84 -62.03
C LEU A 529 24.41 -5.91 -60.94
N PRO A 530 23.11 -5.58 -60.96
CA PRO A 530 22.50 -4.79 -59.90
C PRO A 530 22.83 -5.35 -58.52
N VAL A 531 23.08 -4.45 -57.57
CA VAL A 531 23.67 -4.79 -56.27
C VAL A 531 22.83 -5.79 -55.47
N THR A 532 21.51 -5.78 -55.65
CA THR A 532 20.57 -6.75 -55.08
C THR A 532 20.90 -8.20 -55.43
N TYR A 533 21.32 -8.48 -56.67
CA TYR A 533 21.74 -9.83 -57.08
C TYR A 533 23.10 -10.21 -56.50
N ARG A 534 24.00 -9.23 -56.38
CA ARG A 534 25.33 -9.43 -55.81
C ARG A 534 25.21 -9.77 -54.33
N LEU A 535 24.40 -9.03 -53.58
CA LEU A 535 24.12 -9.30 -52.16
C LEU A 535 23.44 -10.65 -51.95
N ALA A 536 22.40 -10.97 -52.74
CA ALA A 536 21.73 -12.26 -52.66
C ALA A 536 22.69 -13.43 -52.99
N ALA A 537 23.59 -13.25 -53.97
CA ALA A 537 24.59 -14.25 -54.30
C ALA A 537 25.65 -14.42 -53.19
N ALA A 538 26.01 -13.34 -52.49
CA ALA A 538 26.90 -13.40 -51.32
C ALA A 538 26.24 -14.13 -50.14
N GLU A 539 24.96 -13.85 -49.86
CA GLU A 539 24.18 -14.51 -48.79
C GLU A 539 24.09 -16.03 -48.96
N LEU A 540 24.17 -16.50 -50.21
CA LEU A 540 23.99 -17.92 -50.56
C LEU A 540 25.30 -18.71 -50.63
N LEU A 541 26.44 -18.08 -50.37
CA LEU A 541 27.69 -18.79 -50.18
C LEU A 541 27.70 -19.51 -48.80
N PRO A 542 28.33 -20.69 -48.69
CA PRO A 542 28.39 -21.42 -47.41
C PRO A 542 28.96 -20.54 -46.29
N THR A 543 28.27 -20.50 -45.15
CA THR A 543 28.68 -19.74 -43.95
C THR A 543 29.95 -20.28 -43.30
N THR A 544 30.32 -21.53 -43.59
CA THR A 544 31.51 -22.19 -43.06
C THR A 544 32.84 -21.69 -43.67
N ASP A 545 32.78 -20.76 -44.62
CA ASP A 545 33.95 -20.34 -45.40
C ASP A 545 34.21 -18.83 -45.33
N ALA A 546 35.49 -18.48 -45.30
CA ALA A 546 36.01 -17.16 -45.69
C ALA A 546 35.41 -16.67 -47.03
N GLY A 547 34.90 -17.58 -47.87
CA GLY A 547 34.26 -17.29 -49.14
C GLY A 547 33.01 -16.40 -49.07
N GLN A 548 32.17 -16.52 -48.04
CA GLN A 548 31.00 -15.64 -47.88
C GLN A 548 31.43 -14.24 -47.41
N ALA A 549 32.32 -14.17 -46.43
CA ALA A 549 32.89 -12.90 -45.97
C ALA A 549 33.66 -12.18 -47.09
N ASP A 550 34.42 -12.92 -47.91
CA ASP A 550 35.14 -12.38 -49.07
C ASP A 550 34.20 -11.89 -50.17
N ALA A 551 33.02 -12.50 -50.29
CA ALA A 551 31.99 -12.05 -51.21
C ALA A 551 31.35 -10.74 -50.73
N TYR A 552 30.96 -10.63 -49.47
CA TYR A 552 30.50 -9.35 -48.92
C TYR A 552 31.59 -8.29 -48.94
N ARG A 553 32.86 -8.66 -48.73
CA ARG A 553 34.00 -7.75 -48.88
C ARG A 553 34.14 -7.23 -50.30
N ALA A 554 34.00 -8.10 -51.31
CA ALA A 554 34.00 -7.70 -52.71
C ALA A 554 32.85 -6.75 -53.09
N ILE A 555 31.74 -6.73 -52.34
CA ILE A 555 30.66 -5.76 -52.50
C ILE A 555 30.98 -4.47 -51.74
N ALA A 556 31.48 -4.57 -50.50
CA ALA A 556 31.85 -3.41 -49.68
C ALA A 556 32.98 -2.57 -50.29
N ASP A 557 33.90 -3.22 -51.00
CA ASP A 557 35.06 -2.58 -51.63
C ASP A 557 34.73 -1.97 -53.01
N ASP A 558 33.53 -2.23 -53.56
CA ASP A 558 33.13 -1.69 -54.85
C ASP A 558 32.69 -0.22 -54.71
N THR A 559 33.60 0.68 -55.12
CA THR A 559 33.42 2.14 -55.06
C THR A 559 32.31 2.68 -55.97
N GLN A 560 31.76 1.86 -56.88
CA GLN A 560 30.65 2.27 -57.74
C GLN A 560 29.28 2.08 -57.07
N LEU A 561 29.24 1.47 -55.88
CA LEU A 561 28.02 1.25 -55.12
C LEU A 561 27.77 2.35 -54.08
N ASP A 562 26.49 2.57 -53.76
CA ASP A 562 26.07 3.51 -52.72
C ASP A 562 26.66 3.13 -51.34
N ASP A 563 27.06 4.14 -50.57
CA ASP A 563 27.73 3.95 -49.27
C ASP A 563 26.86 3.17 -48.27
N ARG A 564 25.53 3.28 -48.34
CA ARG A 564 24.62 2.50 -47.47
C ARG A 564 24.73 1.00 -47.73
N VAL A 565 24.85 0.61 -48.99
CA VAL A 565 24.95 -0.81 -49.38
C VAL A 565 26.32 -1.37 -49.02
N ARG A 566 27.37 -0.57 -49.18
CA ARG A 566 28.72 -0.93 -48.75
C ARG A 566 28.78 -1.13 -47.23
N GLU A 567 28.09 -0.30 -46.47
CA GLU A 567 28.03 -0.42 -45.01
C GLU A 567 27.18 -1.61 -44.54
N GLU A 568 26.09 -1.93 -45.24
CA GLU A 568 25.31 -3.16 -45.01
C GLU A 568 26.15 -4.41 -45.27
N ALA A 569 26.89 -4.45 -46.39
CA ALA A 569 27.81 -5.54 -46.69
C ALA A 569 28.90 -5.67 -45.62
N ARG A 570 29.45 -4.57 -45.10
CA ARG A 570 30.40 -4.60 -43.96
C ARG A 570 29.79 -5.22 -42.70
N ARG A 571 28.55 -4.88 -42.36
CA ARG A 571 27.87 -5.49 -41.21
C ARG A 571 27.68 -7.00 -41.38
N GLU A 572 27.35 -7.46 -42.58
CA GLU A 572 27.24 -8.89 -42.85
C GLU A 572 28.61 -9.59 -42.78
N ILE A 573 29.72 -8.96 -43.20
CA ILE A 573 31.08 -9.49 -42.97
C ILE A 573 31.30 -9.77 -41.47
N TYR A 574 30.96 -8.80 -40.61
CA TYR A 574 31.11 -8.97 -39.17
C TYR A 574 30.22 -10.09 -38.64
N ARG A 575 28.96 -10.17 -39.09
CA ARG A 575 28.03 -11.22 -38.66
C ARG A 575 28.51 -12.60 -39.08
N THR A 576 28.98 -12.78 -40.32
CA THR A 576 29.46 -14.09 -40.80
C THR A 576 30.76 -14.53 -40.12
N LEU A 577 31.64 -13.60 -39.75
CA LEU A 577 32.92 -13.94 -39.12
C LEU A 577 32.84 -14.13 -37.60
N TRP A 578 31.89 -13.47 -36.92
CA TRP A 578 31.89 -13.36 -35.46
C TRP A 578 30.54 -13.68 -34.78
N GLY A 579 29.48 -13.95 -35.53
CA GLY A 579 28.15 -14.35 -35.01
C GLY A 579 27.86 -15.80 -35.30
#